data_AF-A0A8S3XXI0-F1
#
_entry.id   AF-A0A8S3XXI0-F1
#
_cell.length_a   1.000
_cell.length_b   1.000
_cell.length_c   1.000
_cell.angle_alpha   90.00
_cell.angle_beta   90.00
_cell.angle_gamma   90.00
#
_symmetry.space_group_name_H-M   'P 1'
#
loop_
_entity.id
_entity.type
_entity.pdbx_description
1 polymer ?
#
loop_
_entity_poly.entity_id
_entity_poly.type
_entity_poly.pdbx_seq_one_letter_code
_entity_poly.pdbx_strand_id
1 'polypeptide(L)'
;MAYSSGSYTRKLERQGIPVRWMKSSNLMHHKFCLVDTLAVDKHITPFVMMGSLNWTNQALNGNWEDVTVTSQRDIVQQYHAEFERLWVLFKPIVDFT
;
A
#
# COMPACT_ATOMS: atom_id res chain seq x y z
N MET A 1 12.29 5.93 -5.06
CA MET A 1 11.00 5.84 -5.79
C MET A 1 9.97 6.84 -5.28
N ALA A 2 9.76 6.99 -3.96
CA ALA A 2 8.73 7.88 -3.40
C ALA A 2 8.74 9.35 -3.93
N TYR A 3 9.90 9.94 -4.22
CA TYR A 3 10.02 11.34 -4.70
C TYR A 3 10.52 11.49 -6.14
N SER A 4 10.42 10.45 -6.97
CA SER A 4 10.68 10.62 -8.41
C SER A 4 9.63 11.56 -9.03
N SER A 5 9.95 12.18 -10.17
CA SER A 5 9.10 13.16 -10.87
C SER A 5 7.72 12.62 -11.25
N GLY A 6 7.59 11.31 -11.50
CA GLY A 6 6.32 10.64 -11.81
C GLY A 6 5.56 10.09 -10.61
N SER A 7 6.09 10.21 -9.39
CA SER A 7 5.45 9.66 -8.19
C SER A 7 4.23 10.48 -7.75
N TYR A 8 3.15 9.78 -7.37
CA TYR A 8 1.95 10.39 -6.80
C TYR A 8 2.05 10.66 -5.29
N THR A 9 3.09 10.17 -4.60
CA THR A 9 3.26 10.34 -3.15
C THR A 9 3.09 11.79 -2.69
N ARG A 10 3.80 12.74 -3.32
CA ARG A 10 3.68 14.17 -2.97
C ARG A 10 2.28 14.74 -3.21
N LYS A 11 1.54 14.23 -4.20
CA LYS A 11 0.16 14.67 -4.46
C LYS A 11 -0.76 14.18 -3.35
N LEU A 12 -0.62 12.93 -2.93
CA LEU A 12 -1.38 12.36 -1.82
C LEU A 12 -1.10 13.11 -0.50
N GLU A 13 0.16 13.36 -0.18
CA GLU A 13 0.56 14.16 0.99
C GLU A 13 -0.11 15.54 0.97
N ARG A 14 -0.10 16.23 -0.17
CA ARG A 14 -0.76 17.55 -0.34
C ARG A 14 -2.28 17.50 -0.19
N GLN A 15 -2.90 16.36 -0.42
CA GLN A 15 -4.34 16.15 -0.19
C GLN A 15 -4.65 15.74 1.26
N GLY A 16 -3.66 15.75 2.16
CA GLY A 16 -3.84 15.36 3.56
C GLY A 16 -3.87 13.85 3.78
N ILE A 17 -3.57 13.04 2.76
CA ILE A 17 -3.47 11.59 2.91
C ILE A 17 -2.12 11.29 3.57
N PRO A 18 -2.09 10.64 4.75
CA PRO A 18 -0.84 10.36 5.43
C PRO A 18 0.01 9.39 4.62
N VAL A 19 1.28 9.75 4.38
CA VAL A 19 2.25 8.89 3.71
C VAL A 19 3.47 8.69 4.61
N ARG A 20 3.93 7.44 4.71
CA ARG A 20 5.10 7.05 5.49
C ARG A 20 6.09 6.31 4.60
N TRP A 21 7.37 6.66 4.71
CA TRP A 21 8.46 5.97 4.04
C TRP A 21 9.74 6.15 4.86
N MET A 22 10.72 5.30 4.60
CA MET A 22 12.01 5.33 5.28
C MET A 22 13.14 5.44 4.25
N LYS A 23 14.12 6.31 4.52
CA LYS A 23 15.37 6.32 3.76
C LYS A 23 16.23 5.15 4.25
N SER A 24 16.42 4.15 3.40
CA SER A 24 17.23 2.96 3.69
C SER A 24 17.94 2.49 2.42
N SER A 25 19.01 1.71 2.59
CA SER A 25 19.62 0.94 1.49
C SER A 25 18.73 -0.21 1.04
N ASN A 26 17.85 -0.70 1.93
CA ASN A 26 16.88 -1.74 1.62
C ASN A 26 15.63 -1.13 1.00
N LEU A 27 15.03 -1.85 0.05
CA LEU A 27 13.86 -1.39 -0.70
C LEU A 27 12.56 -1.86 -0.03
N MET A 28 11.61 -0.93 0.12
CA MET A 28 10.20 -1.30 0.28
C MET A 28 9.63 -1.72 -1.07
N HIS A 29 9.72 -3.03 -1.35
CA HIS A 29 9.33 -3.61 -2.63
C HIS A 29 7.93 -4.26 -2.61
N HIS A 30 7.23 -4.19 -1.47
CA HIS A 30 5.88 -4.73 -1.33
C HIS A 30 4.90 -3.97 -2.23
N LYS A 31 4.00 -4.72 -2.88
CA LYS A 31 2.95 -4.19 -3.76
C LYS A 31 1.66 -4.87 -3.36
N PHE A 32 0.99 -4.28 -2.38
CA PHE A 32 -0.32 -4.74 -1.95
C PHE A 32 -1.19 -3.55 -1.56
N CYS A 33 -2.50 -3.77 -1.57
CA CYS A 33 -3.50 -2.81 -1.16
C CYS A 33 -4.59 -3.55 -0.37
N LEU A 34 -4.91 -3.00 0.80
CA LEU A 34 -5.97 -3.51 1.67
C LEU A 34 -7.18 -2.58 1.55
N VAL A 35 -8.36 -3.17 1.42
CA VAL A 35 -9.61 -2.42 1.28
C VAL A 35 -10.57 -2.90 2.36
N ASP A 36 -11.16 -1.93 3.07
CA ASP A 36 -12.21 -2.11 4.08
C ASP A 36 -11.87 -3.06 5.24
N THR A 37 -10.59 -3.26 5.57
CA THR A 37 -10.16 -4.17 6.65
C THR A 37 -10.66 -3.77 8.04
N LEU A 38 -11.04 -2.51 8.22
CA LEU A 38 -11.58 -1.96 9.47
C LEU A 38 -13.11 -1.78 9.43
N ALA A 39 -13.79 -2.22 8.37
CA ALA A 39 -15.23 -2.08 8.26
C ALA A 39 -15.96 -2.85 9.37
N VAL A 40 -16.89 -2.16 10.04
CA VAL A 40 -17.76 -2.74 11.09
C VAL A 40 -19.05 -3.29 10.49
N ASP A 41 -19.46 -2.76 9.34
CA ASP A 41 -20.64 -3.22 8.62
C ASP A 41 -20.43 -4.66 8.12
N LYS A 42 -21.34 -5.55 8.51
CA LYS A 42 -21.33 -6.97 8.13
C LYS A 42 -21.62 -7.19 6.64
N HIS A 43 -22.13 -6.20 5.94
CA HIS A 43 -22.38 -6.25 4.49
C HIS A 43 -21.13 -5.90 3.67
N ILE A 44 -20.05 -5.44 4.31
CA ILE A 44 -18.79 -5.13 3.64
C ILE A 44 -17.84 -6.32 3.76
N THR A 45 -17.28 -6.74 2.62
CA THR A 45 -16.30 -7.84 2.57
C THR A 45 -14.91 -7.25 2.37
N PRO A 46 -14.00 -7.29 3.37
CA PRO A 46 -12.64 -6.82 3.21
C PRO A 46 -11.88 -7.71 2.25
N PHE A 47 -10.93 -7.12 1.52
CA PHE A 47 -10.08 -7.88 0.60
C PHE A 47 -8.70 -7.26 0.47
N VAL A 48 -7.78 -8.06 -0.06
CA VAL A 48 -6.42 -7.66 -0.38
C VAL A 48 -6.17 -7.87 -1.86
N MET A 49 -5.47 -6.91 -2.47
CA MET A 49 -4.83 -7.03 -3.76
C MET A 49 -3.33 -7.14 -3.54
N MET A 50 -2.65 -8.12 -4.13
CA MET A 50 -1.20 -8.30 -4.02
C MET A 50 -0.62 -8.88 -5.31
N GLY A 51 0.68 -8.74 -5.54
CA GLY A 51 1.36 -9.38 -6.66
C GLY A 51 2.64 -8.67 -7.06
N SER A 52 3.09 -8.89 -8.30
CA SER A 52 4.27 -8.22 -8.86
C SER A 52 3.97 -6.81 -9.38
N LEU A 53 2.70 -6.49 -9.67
CA LEU A 53 2.30 -5.30 -10.40
C LEU A 53 2.61 -3.98 -9.68
N ASN A 54 3.38 -3.12 -10.34
CA ASN A 54 3.49 -1.71 -9.98
C ASN A 54 2.32 -0.90 -10.57
N TRP A 55 1.83 0.12 -9.88
CA TRP A 55 0.73 0.97 -10.36
C TRP A 55 1.23 1.98 -11.42
N THR A 56 1.58 1.47 -12.60
CA THR A 56 2.15 2.22 -13.72
C THR A 56 1.59 1.73 -15.05
N ASN A 57 1.55 2.59 -16.07
CA ASN A 57 1.07 2.22 -17.41
C ASN A 57 1.88 1.09 -18.04
N GLN A 58 3.20 1.04 -17.79
CA GLN A 58 4.09 0.00 -18.31
C GLN A 58 3.77 -1.36 -17.70
N ALA A 59 3.56 -1.43 -16.38
CA ALA A 59 3.18 -2.66 -15.72
C ALA A 59 1.79 -3.16 -16.15
N LEU A 60 0.86 -2.25 -16.44
CA LEU A 60 -0.50 -2.60 -16.88
C LEU A 60 -0.59 -3.07 -18.33
N ASN A 61 0.27 -2.55 -19.24
CA ASN A 61 0.10 -2.76 -20.68
C ASN A 61 1.33 -3.36 -21.40
N GLY A 62 2.48 -3.44 -20.73
CA GLY A 62 3.74 -3.80 -21.39
C GLY A 62 4.53 -4.91 -20.71
N ASN A 63 4.40 -5.06 -19.39
CA ASN A 63 5.10 -6.11 -18.65
C ASN A 63 4.18 -7.32 -18.42
N TRP A 64 4.80 -8.49 -18.25
CA TRP A 64 4.14 -9.65 -17.67
C TRP A 64 4.13 -9.51 -16.16
N GLU A 65 2.97 -9.19 -15.60
CA GLU A 65 2.76 -8.97 -14.18
C GLU A 65 1.57 -9.80 -13.69
N ASP A 66 1.52 -10.05 -12.38
CA ASP A 66 0.36 -10.68 -11.73
C ASP A 66 -0.28 -9.75 -10.69
N VAL A 67 -1.59 -9.91 -10.51
CA VAL A 67 -2.34 -9.40 -9.38
C VAL A 67 -3.31 -10.47 -8.92
N THR A 68 -3.17 -10.88 -7.66
CA THR A 68 -4.14 -11.73 -6.98
C THR A 68 -5.04 -10.87 -6.10
N VAL A 69 -6.35 -11.05 -6.23
CA VAL A 69 -7.37 -10.39 -5.41
C VAL A 69 -8.11 -11.45 -4.60
N THR A 70 -8.15 -11.29 -3.28
CA THR A 70 -8.79 -12.28 -2.41
C THR A 70 -9.40 -11.67 -1.15
N SER A 71 -10.55 -12.21 -0.75
CA SER A 71 -11.23 -11.94 0.53
C SER A 71 -11.02 -13.06 1.55
N GLN A 72 -10.08 -13.99 1.30
CA GLN A 72 -9.74 -15.03 2.26
C GLN A 72 -9.23 -14.39 3.56
N ARG A 73 -9.97 -14.62 4.65
CA ARG A 73 -9.79 -13.95 5.94
C ARG A 73 -8.35 -14.02 6.46
N ASP A 74 -7.75 -15.21 6.42
CA ASP A 74 -6.42 -15.42 6.99
C ASP A 74 -5.35 -14.63 6.22
N ILE A 75 -5.47 -14.55 4.89
CA ILE A 75 -4.55 -13.79 4.03
C ILE A 75 -4.73 -12.29 4.28
N VAL A 76 -5.98 -11.80 4.31
CA VAL A 76 -6.27 -10.39 4.59
C VAL A 76 -5.71 -9.98 5.95
N GLN A 77 -5.88 -10.82 6.97
CA GLN A 77 -5.37 -10.55 8.32
C GLN A 77 -3.84 -10.49 8.38
N GLN A 78 -3.13 -11.37 7.68
CA GLN A 78 -1.67 -11.34 7.62
C GLN A 78 -1.14 -10.06 6.97
N TYR A 79 -1.73 -9.64 5.84
CA TYR A 79 -1.34 -8.40 5.17
C TYR A 79 -1.70 -7.16 6.00
N HIS A 80 -2.84 -7.18 6.68
CA HIS A 80 -3.21 -6.11 7.61
C HIS A 80 -2.20 -5.97 8.74
N ALA A 81 -1.82 -7.07 9.39
CA ALA A 81 -0.83 -7.05 10.46
C ALA A 81 0.54 -6.52 9.98
N GLU A 82 0.98 -6.91 8.78
CA GLU A 82 2.22 -6.40 8.19
C GLU A 82 2.12 -4.90 7.85
N PHE A 83 0.99 -4.44 7.32
CA PHE A 83 0.76 -3.01 7.09
C PHE A 83 0.88 -2.21 8.38
N GLU A 84 0.20 -2.62 9.45
CA GLU A 84 0.26 -1.95 10.75
C GLU A 84 1.69 -1.94 11.33
N ARG A 85 2.41 -3.06 11.21
CA ARG A 85 3.81 -3.15 11.63
C ARG A 85 4.70 -2.16 10.87
N LEU A 86 4.55 -2.08 9.54
CA LEU A 86 5.27 -1.13 8.70
C LEU A 86 4.87 0.32 8.98
N TRP A 87 3.59 0.56 9.26
CA TRP A 87 3.05 1.87 9.61
C TRP A 87 3.75 2.41 10.85
N VAL A 88 3.85 1.62 11.92
CA VAL A 88 4.57 2.01 13.15
C VAL A 88 6.07 2.15 12.92
N LEU A 89 6.66 1.24 12.13
CA LEU A 89 8.11 1.24 11.87
C LEU A 89 8.57 2.47 11.09
N PHE A 90 7.78 2.94 10.12
CA PHE A 90 8.13 4.10 9.30
C PHE A 90 7.58 5.37 9.90
N LYS A 91 8.45 6.29 10.30
CA LYS A 91 8.02 7.54 10.92
C LYS A 91 7.35 8.47 9.90
N PRO A 92 6.30 9.21 10.29
CA PRO A 92 5.80 10.33 9.50
C PRO A 92 6.91 11.35 9.25
N ILE A 93 6.90 12.00 8.08
CA ILE A 93 7.88 13.04 7.72
C ILE A 93 7.56 14.37 8.42
N VAL A 94 6.27 14.60 8.68
CA VAL A 94 5.75 15.78 9.38
C VAL A 94 5.04 15.31 10.64
N ASP A 95 5.44 15.89 11.78
CA ASP A 95 4.71 15.74 13.02
C ASP A 95 3.36 16.44 12.85
N PHE A 96 2.28 15.68 12.97
CA PHE A 96 0.94 16.27 13.09
C PHE A 96 0.80 16.79 14.53
N THR A 97 1.33 17.99 14.78
CA THR A 97 0.95 18.83 15.93
C THR A 97 -0.40 19.48 15.70
#